data_AF-G4Z3R9-F1
#
_entry.id   AF-G4Z3R9-F1
#
_cell.length_a   1.000
_cell.length_b   1.000
_cell.length_c   1.000
_cell.angle_alpha   90.00
_cell.angle_beta   90.00
_cell.angle_gamma   90.00
#
_symmetry.space_group_name_H-M   'P 1'
#
loop_
_entity.id
_entity.type
_entity.pdbx_description
1 polymer ?
#
loop_
_entity_poly.entity_id
_entity_poly.type
_entity_poly.pdbx_seq_one_letter_code
_entity_poly.pdbx_strand_id
1 'polypeptide(L)'
;MLPQRQNSGKRATASHRRTRGFTARTTAFVALGLVFALYMYFNLRFFATSTASTNSIEAAGKGWRSFNGAPDKPSGAGGDTLVDASATRQVKHLVFTSTCRDLDFVHAEVLAFTLRRTGYDGNVTHLLYGCTSEQAADMKRRKDPRHRVETRHYADVSAVNTTFGEKLLTTTLNPVVLAKWMLGSDDGEFGDNRAVPFEERYALAADDFVMAVDSDAIFTKKLDMWNLMAEANDVIDPRIFGQDASWYWPKRFPLTHEQLVNIVPTNSRALLLDDWREYAAIAPFVAEVSAWLEILPTAVDLWGKLAHEQRYLAVPIAAAHEKTLIGVSGVLSVHHYPSRYQNWDFVDDIKHNPCVERAEGKNLALSSYPISIRALNFTLPQWIDGRDWSFFADQVPSDFLSCDAWMIHQPTGYLWHLATHTNGYERVPNILRRRHTMSVCLAVEAYNSASESYRSRVCPTGFNHNRRIPMEFHKKAWSTAVALADGTTMEEEPPVYFGDYKRKKGPNAVPESDLK
;
A
#
# COMPACT_ATOMS: atom_id res chain seq x y z
N MET A 1 -21.58 -5.72 3.41
CA MET A 1 -20.87 -6.96 3.04
C MET A 1 -19.48 -6.87 3.67
N LEU A 2 -19.09 -7.66 4.68
CA LEU A 2 -18.61 -9.06 4.64
C LEU A 2 -17.88 -9.42 3.32
N PRO A 3 -16.67 -10.00 3.38
CA PRO A 3 -15.78 -10.15 2.22
C PRO A 3 -16.41 -10.95 1.08
N GLN A 4 -16.06 -10.61 -0.16
CA GLN A 4 -16.27 -11.48 -1.31
C GLN A 4 -15.68 -12.86 -0.98
N ARG A 5 -16.55 -13.87 -0.91
CA ARG A 5 -16.14 -15.27 -0.95
C ARG A 5 -15.52 -15.51 -2.32
N GLN A 6 -14.20 -15.53 -2.39
CA GLN A 6 -13.55 -16.37 -3.39
C GLN A 6 -14.10 -17.79 -3.20
N ASN A 7 -14.71 -18.31 -4.26
CA ASN A 7 -15.19 -19.68 -4.31
C ASN A 7 -14.05 -20.61 -3.90
N SER A 8 -14.25 -21.35 -2.81
CA SER A 8 -13.32 -22.37 -2.35
C SER A 8 -13.07 -23.36 -3.48
N GLY A 9 -11.87 -23.30 -4.06
CA GLY A 9 -11.38 -24.28 -5.02
C GLY A 9 -11.53 -25.70 -4.46
N LYS A 10 -11.98 -26.60 -5.33
CA LYS A 10 -12.22 -28.03 -5.11
C LYS A 10 -11.12 -28.66 -4.26
N ARG A 11 -11.44 -29.03 -3.02
CA ARG A 11 -10.64 -29.98 -2.24
C ARG A 11 -10.77 -31.35 -2.88
N ALA A 12 -9.63 -31.94 -3.23
CA ALA A 12 -9.52 -33.34 -3.61
C ALA A 12 -10.10 -34.21 -2.49
N THR A 13 -11.17 -34.93 -2.80
CA THR A 13 -11.72 -35.98 -1.94
C THR A 13 -10.81 -37.20 -2.03
N ALA A 14 -10.00 -37.43 -1.01
CA ALA A 14 -9.33 -38.71 -0.82
C ALA A 14 -10.38 -39.78 -0.49
N SER A 15 -10.50 -40.77 -1.37
CA SER A 15 -11.35 -41.93 -1.18
C SER A 15 -10.76 -42.87 -0.13
N HIS A 16 -11.35 -42.93 1.06
CA HIS A 16 -11.21 -44.12 1.91
C HIS A 16 -12.59 -44.62 2.33
N ARG A 17 -13.00 -45.69 1.65
CA ARG A 17 -14.17 -46.51 1.94
C ARG A 17 -13.82 -47.40 3.13
N ARG A 18 -14.47 -47.19 4.28
CA ARG A 18 -14.65 -48.23 5.31
C ARG A 18 -16.06 -48.14 5.87
N THR A 19 -16.86 -49.13 5.49
CA THR A 19 -18.19 -49.43 6.03
C THR A 19 -18.05 -49.92 7.47
N ARG A 20 -18.78 -49.32 8.42
CA ARG A 20 -19.23 -50.00 9.66
C ARG A 20 -20.29 -49.20 10.42
N GLY A 21 -21.48 -49.82 10.55
CA GLY A 21 -22.39 -49.76 11.70
C GLY A 21 -23.09 -48.44 12.01
N PHE A 22 -24.37 -48.35 11.69
CA PHE A 22 -25.28 -47.36 12.30
C PHE A 22 -25.41 -47.64 13.80
N THR A 23 -25.05 -46.68 14.63
CA THR A 23 -25.33 -46.70 16.08
C THR A 23 -26.29 -45.56 16.41
N ALA A 24 -27.04 -45.67 17.52
CA ALA A 24 -28.04 -44.68 17.93
C ALA A 24 -27.49 -43.23 18.03
N ARG A 25 -26.17 -43.08 18.19
CA ARG A 25 -25.47 -41.79 18.17
C ARG A 25 -25.52 -41.12 16.78
N THR A 26 -25.42 -41.90 15.71
CA THR A 26 -25.48 -41.41 14.33
C THR A 26 -26.88 -40.90 13.99
N THR A 27 -27.93 -41.55 14.50
CA THR A 27 -29.33 -41.13 14.34
C THR A 27 -29.60 -39.79 15.03
N ALA A 28 -29.02 -39.57 16.22
CA ALA A 28 -29.10 -38.29 16.92
C ALA A 28 -28.39 -37.14 16.17
N PHE A 29 -27.23 -37.41 15.56
CA PHE A 29 -26.52 -36.40 14.75
C PHE A 29 -27.25 -36.06 13.45
N VAL A 30 -27.91 -37.04 12.82
CA VAL A 30 -28.74 -36.78 11.63
C VAL A 30 -29.99 -35.96 11.99
N ALA A 31 -30.62 -36.25 13.13
CA ALA A 31 -31.76 -35.47 13.61
C ALA A 31 -31.36 -34.01 13.94
N LEU A 32 -30.22 -33.81 14.62
CA LEU A 32 -29.68 -32.47 14.88
C LEU A 32 -29.30 -31.72 13.59
N GLY A 33 -28.73 -32.43 12.60
CA GLY A 33 -28.44 -31.88 11.28
C GLY A 33 -29.71 -31.43 10.54
N LEU A 34 -30.79 -32.20 10.62
CA LEU A 34 -32.08 -31.85 10.02
C LEU A 34 -32.75 -30.67 10.73
N VAL A 35 -32.68 -30.59 12.06
CA VAL A 35 -33.17 -29.44 12.84
C VAL A 35 -32.38 -28.17 12.48
N PHE A 36 -31.06 -28.26 12.36
CA PHE A 36 -30.23 -27.14 11.94
C PHE A 36 -30.52 -26.68 10.50
N ALA A 37 -30.73 -27.63 9.58
CA ALA A 37 -31.11 -27.33 8.20
C ALA A 37 -32.50 -26.67 8.11
N LEU A 38 -33.48 -27.14 8.90
CA LEU A 38 -34.80 -26.51 9.02
C LEU A 38 -34.71 -25.10 9.60
N TYR A 39 -33.88 -24.92 10.64
CA TYR A 39 -33.67 -23.60 11.23
C TYR A 39 -33.01 -22.62 10.23
N MET A 40 -32.05 -23.10 9.44
CA MET A 40 -31.47 -22.32 8.35
C MET A 40 -32.47 -22.00 7.23
N TYR A 41 -33.31 -22.97 6.85
CA TYR A 41 -34.36 -22.78 5.83
C TYR A 41 -35.40 -21.73 6.24
N PHE A 42 -35.84 -21.75 7.51
CA PHE A 42 -36.77 -20.75 8.04
C PHE A 42 -36.14 -19.36 8.19
N ASN A 43 -34.87 -19.27 8.62
CA ASN A 43 -34.16 -17.98 8.67
C ASN A 43 -33.94 -17.41 7.26
N LEU A 44 -33.55 -18.22 6.28
CA LEU A 44 -33.39 -17.80 4.88
C LEU A 44 -34.71 -17.30 4.26
N ARG A 45 -35.86 -17.89 4.63
CA ARG A 45 -37.16 -17.39 4.17
C ARG A 45 -37.61 -16.11 4.88
N PHE A 46 -37.26 -15.91 6.15
CA PHE A 46 -37.62 -14.70 6.88
C PHE A 46 -36.85 -13.46 6.39
N PHE A 47 -35.61 -13.63 5.92
CA PHE A 47 -34.85 -12.56 5.26
C PHE A 47 -35.22 -12.34 3.78
N ALA A 48 -35.96 -13.26 3.16
CA ALA A 48 -36.39 -13.13 1.76
C ALA A 48 -37.73 -12.38 1.58
N THR A 49 -38.45 -12.05 2.66
CA THR A 49 -39.80 -11.42 2.58
C THR A 49 -39.87 -10.01 3.19
N SER A 50 -38.74 -9.35 3.46
CA SER A 50 -38.73 -7.99 4.03
C SER A 50 -37.83 -7.00 3.29
N THR A 51 -37.89 -6.96 1.96
CA THR A 51 -37.52 -5.76 1.18
C THR A 51 -38.29 -5.77 -0.14
N ALA A 52 -39.53 -5.28 -0.12
CA ALA A 52 -40.23 -4.82 -1.31
C ALA A 52 -40.57 -3.34 -1.08
N SER A 53 -39.71 -2.44 -1.57
CA SER A 53 -40.02 -1.03 -1.84
C SER A 53 -38.83 -0.32 -2.50
N THR A 54 -38.77 -0.42 -3.83
CA THR A 54 -38.38 0.63 -4.80
C THR A 54 -37.12 1.48 -4.59
N ASN A 55 -36.03 1.11 -5.26
CA ASN A 55 -35.47 1.82 -6.44
C ASN A 55 -34.03 1.34 -6.68
N SER A 56 -33.87 0.23 -7.42
CA SER A 56 -32.58 -0.20 -7.95
C SER A 56 -32.74 -0.46 -9.44
N ILE A 57 -32.00 0.31 -10.24
CA ILE A 57 -31.78 0.04 -11.65
C ILE A 57 -31.04 -1.29 -11.74
N GLU A 58 -31.63 -2.27 -12.41
CA GLU A 58 -31.07 -3.60 -12.63
C GLU A 58 -29.82 -3.51 -13.52
N ALA A 59 -28.64 -3.75 -12.95
CA ALA A 59 -27.45 -4.07 -13.72
C ALA A 59 -27.46 -5.57 -14.04
N ALA A 60 -27.82 -5.90 -15.28
CA ALA A 60 -27.81 -7.26 -15.80
C ALA A 60 -26.41 -7.88 -15.76
N GLY A 61 -26.32 -9.08 -15.17
CA GLY A 61 -25.06 -9.79 -14.95
C GLY A 61 -24.28 -10.14 -16.22
N LYS A 62 -22.96 -10.10 -16.11
CA LYS A 62 -22.06 -10.83 -17.02
C LYS A 62 -21.09 -11.66 -16.19
N GLY A 63 -21.25 -12.98 -16.34
CA GLY A 63 -20.42 -14.01 -15.71
C GLY A 63 -19.00 -14.04 -16.27
N TRP A 64 -18.14 -14.66 -15.47
CA TRP A 64 -16.72 -14.94 -15.72
C TRP A 64 -16.44 -15.44 -17.13
N ARG A 65 -15.59 -14.70 -17.85
CA ARG A 65 -14.96 -15.13 -19.10
C ARG A 65 -13.53 -15.58 -18.81
N SER A 66 -13.36 -16.90 -18.65
CA SER A 66 -12.05 -17.58 -18.72
C SER A 66 -11.58 -17.56 -20.17
N PHE A 67 -10.43 -16.95 -20.49
CA PHE A 67 -9.85 -16.98 -21.84
C PHE A 67 -8.45 -17.59 -21.85
N ASN A 68 -8.38 -18.81 -22.38
CA ASN A 68 -7.23 -19.28 -23.14
C ASN A 68 -7.40 -18.79 -24.59
N GLY A 69 -6.34 -18.27 -25.19
CA GLY A 69 -6.16 -18.23 -26.65
C GLY A 69 -6.81 -17.04 -27.39
N ALA A 70 -6.09 -16.59 -28.41
CA ALA A 70 -6.36 -15.46 -29.32
C ALA A 70 -7.60 -15.69 -30.24
N PRO A 71 -8.00 -14.73 -31.10
CA PRO A 71 -9.38 -14.26 -31.17
C PRO A 71 -10.22 -14.93 -32.26
N ASP A 72 -11.49 -15.15 -31.96
CA ASP A 72 -12.54 -15.23 -32.98
C ASP A 72 -13.53 -14.09 -32.76
N LYS A 73 -13.64 -13.22 -33.77
CA LYS A 73 -14.72 -12.23 -33.89
C LYS A 73 -16.04 -12.97 -34.12
N PRO A 74 -17.12 -12.58 -33.45
CA PRO A 74 -18.35 -12.39 -34.21
C PRO A 74 -19.06 -11.07 -33.90
N SER A 75 -19.60 -10.55 -35.00
CA SER A 75 -20.48 -9.41 -35.20
C SER A 75 -21.65 -9.26 -34.24
N GLY A 76 -21.96 -8.01 -33.89
CA GLY A 76 -23.34 -7.54 -33.77
C GLY A 76 -23.74 -6.95 -32.42
N ALA A 77 -23.71 -5.62 -32.37
CA ALA A 77 -24.50 -4.72 -31.53
C ALA A 77 -24.18 -4.63 -30.01
N GLY A 78 -23.66 -3.47 -29.62
CA GLY A 78 -23.93 -2.82 -28.33
C GLY A 78 -22.99 -3.12 -27.16
N GLY A 79 -21.93 -3.91 -27.37
CA GLY A 79 -20.97 -4.26 -26.31
C GLY A 79 -19.56 -3.67 -26.44
N ASP A 80 -19.19 -3.17 -27.63
CA ASP A 80 -17.79 -2.84 -27.95
C ASP A 80 -17.35 -1.44 -27.49
N THR A 81 -18.26 -0.49 -27.26
CA THR A 81 -17.88 0.90 -26.93
C THR A 81 -17.34 1.08 -25.50
N LEU A 82 -17.79 0.28 -24.54
CA LEU A 82 -17.31 0.38 -23.14
C LEU A 82 -15.95 -0.27 -22.92
N VAL A 83 -15.63 -1.33 -23.67
CA VAL A 83 -14.33 -2.01 -23.58
C VAL A 83 -13.24 -1.19 -24.28
N ASP A 84 -13.58 -0.49 -25.37
CA ASP A 84 -12.65 0.44 -26.05
C ASP A 84 -12.38 1.72 -25.23
N ALA A 85 -13.39 2.28 -24.55
CA ALA A 85 -13.22 3.51 -23.75
C ALA A 85 -12.42 3.31 -22.44
N SER A 86 -12.46 2.10 -21.86
CA SER A 86 -11.62 1.74 -20.70
C SER A 86 -10.15 1.50 -21.12
N ALA A 87 -9.92 0.99 -22.34
CA ALA A 87 -8.58 0.70 -22.85
C ALA A 87 -7.76 1.96 -23.21
N THR A 88 -8.41 3.11 -23.39
CA THR A 88 -7.74 4.40 -23.70
C THR A 88 -7.43 5.23 -22.45
N ARG A 89 -8.07 4.97 -21.31
CA ARG A 89 -7.85 5.70 -20.06
C ARG A 89 -6.56 5.20 -19.41
N GLN A 90 -5.51 6.03 -19.39
CA GLN A 90 -4.20 5.71 -18.82
C GLN A 90 -3.81 6.73 -17.75
N VAL A 91 -3.01 6.29 -16.77
CA VAL A 91 -2.37 7.24 -15.85
C VAL A 91 -1.20 7.90 -16.57
N LYS A 92 -1.39 9.13 -17.05
CA LYS A 92 -0.36 9.86 -17.82
C LYS A 92 0.68 10.54 -16.92
N HIS A 93 0.30 10.85 -15.69
CA HIS A 93 1.15 11.59 -14.76
C HIS A 93 1.11 10.98 -13.36
N LEU A 94 2.26 10.86 -12.73
CA LEU A 94 2.39 10.51 -11.31
C LEU A 94 2.99 11.68 -10.53
N VAL A 95 2.40 11.98 -9.39
CA VAL A 95 2.85 13.03 -8.49
C VAL A 95 3.04 12.50 -7.08
N PHE A 96 4.11 12.91 -6.42
CA PHE A 96 4.35 12.59 -5.02
C PHE A 96 4.90 13.82 -4.29
N THR A 97 4.67 13.86 -2.98
CA THR A 97 5.00 15.02 -2.15
C THR A 97 5.92 14.60 -1.01
N SER A 98 6.99 15.34 -0.76
CA SER A 98 7.87 15.08 0.39
C SER A 98 8.56 16.35 0.90
N THR A 99 9.27 16.24 2.01
CA THR A 99 10.10 17.33 2.53
C THR A 99 11.55 17.17 2.05
N CYS A 100 12.47 18.06 2.46
CA CYS A 100 13.88 17.95 2.11
C CYS A 100 14.73 17.15 3.13
N ARG A 101 14.16 16.23 3.91
CA ARG A 101 14.97 15.36 4.78
C ARG A 101 15.78 14.39 3.92
N ASP A 102 16.98 14.02 4.37
CA ASP A 102 17.81 13.06 3.64
C ASP A 102 17.14 11.69 3.51
N LEU A 103 16.34 11.27 4.50
CA LEU A 103 15.55 10.05 4.36
C LEU A 103 14.48 10.16 3.25
N ASP A 104 13.87 11.34 3.08
CA ASP A 104 12.87 11.57 2.04
C ASP A 104 13.52 11.54 0.64
N PHE A 105 14.80 11.93 0.54
CA PHE A 105 15.60 11.73 -0.66
C PHE A 105 15.73 10.23 -0.99
N VAL A 106 16.08 9.40 -0.01
CA VAL A 106 16.18 7.94 -0.20
C VAL A 106 14.85 7.36 -0.66
N HIS A 107 13.74 7.73 0.00
CA HIS A 107 12.39 7.28 -0.36
C HIS A 107 12.02 7.69 -1.79
N ALA A 108 12.27 8.96 -2.15
CA ALA A 108 11.98 9.48 -3.49
C ALA A 108 12.75 8.73 -4.59
N GLU A 109 14.03 8.41 -4.38
CA GLU A 109 14.83 7.65 -5.35
C GLU A 109 14.39 6.18 -5.45
N VAL A 110 14.02 5.54 -4.33
CA VAL A 110 13.46 4.18 -4.34
C VAL A 110 12.13 4.13 -5.08
N LEU A 111 11.25 5.11 -4.83
CA LEU A 111 9.97 5.25 -5.54
C LEU A 111 10.20 5.42 -7.03
N ALA A 112 11.04 6.38 -7.42
CA ALA A 112 11.30 6.69 -8.82
C ALA A 112 11.96 5.51 -9.55
N PHE A 113 12.91 4.84 -8.92
CA PHE A 113 13.55 3.64 -9.45
C PHE A 113 12.53 2.51 -9.67
N THR A 114 11.75 2.17 -8.64
CA THR A 114 10.79 1.06 -8.74
C THR A 114 9.69 1.33 -9.74
N LEU A 115 9.21 2.57 -9.83
CA LEU A 115 8.22 3.01 -10.82
C LEU A 115 8.73 2.82 -12.26
N ARG A 116 9.97 3.25 -12.55
CA ARG A 116 10.57 3.04 -13.88
C ARG A 116 10.85 1.57 -14.15
N ARG A 117 11.29 0.83 -13.14
CA ARG A 117 11.59 -0.60 -13.24
C ARG A 117 10.35 -1.43 -13.58
N THR A 118 9.18 -1.06 -13.09
CA THR A 118 7.92 -1.75 -13.44
C THR A 118 7.36 -1.35 -14.81
N GLY A 119 8.03 -0.45 -15.54
CA GLY A 119 7.69 -0.08 -16.91
C GLY A 119 6.72 1.10 -17.03
N TYR A 120 6.62 1.96 -16.02
CA TYR A 120 5.92 3.23 -16.15
C TYR A 120 6.77 4.25 -16.91
N ASP A 121 6.23 4.76 -18.00
CA ASP A 121 6.88 5.68 -18.94
C ASP A 121 6.30 7.10 -18.90
N GLY A 122 5.19 7.32 -18.18
CA GLY A 122 4.55 8.63 -18.00
C GLY A 122 5.40 9.64 -17.22
N ASN A 123 4.87 10.86 -17.14
CA ASN A 123 5.53 11.97 -16.45
C ASN A 123 5.50 11.78 -14.94
N VAL A 124 6.56 12.23 -14.26
CA VAL A 124 6.69 12.09 -12.80
C VAL A 124 7.11 13.44 -12.22
N THR A 125 6.29 13.97 -11.30
CA THR A 125 6.57 15.22 -10.61
C THR A 125 6.71 15.00 -9.10
N HIS A 126 7.77 15.56 -8.54
CA HIS A 126 8.03 15.63 -7.12
C HIS A 126 7.73 17.04 -6.59
N LEU A 127 6.80 17.16 -5.65
CA LEU A 127 6.44 18.43 -5.01
C LEU A 127 7.12 18.53 -3.64
N LEU A 128 8.12 19.42 -3.53
CA LEU A 128 8.89 19.68 -2.33
C LEU A 128 8.29 20.80 -1.49
N TYR A 129 8.23 20.60 -0.18
CA TYR A 129 7.77 21.59 0.79
C TYR A 129 8.51 21.49 2.12
N GLY A 130 8.32 22.49 2.99
CA GLY A 130 8.89 22.50 4.34
C GLY A 130 10.41 22.61 4.37
N CYS A 131 11.02 23.15 3.33
CA CYS A 131 12.46 23.34 3.23
C CYS A 131 12.83 24.62 2.48
N THR A 132 14.06 25.07 2.73
CA THR A 132 14.67 26.24 2.08
C THR A 132 14.97 25.97 0.60
N SER A 133 15.10 27.03 -0.20
CA SER A 133 15.48 26.89 -1.62
C SER A 133 16.84 26.21 -1.80
N GLU A 134 17.79 26.43 -0.88
CA GLU A 134 19.10 25.76 -0.91
C GLU A 134 18.98 24.25 -0.72
N GLN A 135 18.19 23.81 0.27
CA GLN A 135 17.93 22.39 0.50
C GLN A 135 17.19 21.75 -0.69
N ALA A 136 16.22 22.47 -1.26
CA ALA A 136 15.49 22.00 -2.44
C ALA A 136 16.41 21.88 -3.67
N ALA A 137 17.31 22.86 -3.89
CA ALA A 137 18.29 22.84 -4.97
C ALA A 137 19.30 21.70 -4.81
N ASP A 138 19.79 21.45 -3.59
CA ASP A 138 20.66 20.30 -3.32
C ASP A 138 19.96 18.98 -3.60
N MET A 139 18.72 18.81 -3.13
CA MET A 139 17.96 17.60 -3.39
C MET A 139 17.73 17.38 -4.89
N LYS A 140 17.38 18.43 -5.65
CA LYS A 140 17.25 18.38 -7.11
C LYS A 140 18.54 17.92 -7.79
N ARG A 141 19.69 18.44 -7.36
CA ARG A 141 21.01 18.10 -7.91
C ARG A 141 21.38 16.63 -7.66
N ARG A 142 21.00 16.07 -6.52
CA ARG A 142 21.33 14.69 -6.14
C ARG A 142 20.51 13.63 -6.90
N LYS A 143 19.33 13.97 -7.44
CA LYS A 143 18.46 12.98 -8.11
C LYS A 143 19.11 12.29 -9.30
N ASP A 144 18.77 11.02 -9.53
CA ASP A 144 19.19 10.34 -10.75
C ASP A 144 18.33 10.76 -11.96
N PRO A 145 18.90 11.46 -12.97
CA PRO A 145 18.14 11.92 -14.11
C PRO A 145 17.67 10.79 -15.04
N ARG A 146 18.16 9.54 -14.89
CA ARG A 146 17.59 8.38 -15.59
C ARG A 146 16.13 8.16 -15.24
N HIS A 147 15.71 8.55 -14.03
CA HIS A 147 14.34 8.40 -13.58
C HIS A 147 13.38 9.48 -14.14
N ARG A 148 13.92 10.55 -14.75
CA ARG A 148 13.15 11.65 -15.37
C ARG A 148 12.06 12.21 -14.43
N VAL A 149 12.46 12.59 -13.21
CA VAL A 149 11.56 13.18 -12.21
C VAL A 149 11.71 14.69 -12.21
N GLU A 150 10.66 15.39 -12.63
CA GLU A 150 10.59 16.85 -12.50
C GLU A 150 10.37 17.21 -11.03
N THR A 151 11.06 18.22 -10.51
CA THR A 151 10.94 18.59 -9.08
C THR A 151 10.57 20.06 -8.93
N ARG A 152 9.42 20.32 -8.31
CA ARG A 152 8.87 21.65 -8.01
C ARG A 152 9.01 21.92 -6.51
N HIS A 153 9.27 23.17 -6.13
CA HIS A 153 9.49 23.56 -4.73
C HIS A 153 8.50 24.65 -4.33
N TYR A 154 7.83 24.44 -3.20
CA TYR A 154 6.85 25.33 -2.60
C TYR A 154 7.38 25.83 -1.26
N ALA A 155 8.19 26.88 -1.31
CA ALA A 155 8.89 27.43 -0.14
C ALA A 155 7.94 27.98 0.94
N ASP A 156 6.73 28.37 0.55
CA ASP A 156 5.74 28.97 1.43
C ASP A 156 4.90 27.93 2.20
N VAL A 157 4.99 26.65 1.83
CA VAL A 157 4.31 25.57 2.53
C VAL A 157 5.24 24.95 3.55
N SER A 158 4.89 25.05 4.83
CA SER A 158 5.65 24.42 5.93
C SER A 158 5.38 22.92 6.03
N ALA A 159 6.37 22.15 6.48
CA ALA A 159 6.16 20.77 6.89
C ALA A 159 5.32 20.73 8.16
N VAL A 160 4.32 19.87 8.19
CA VAL A 160 3.49 19.67 9.38
C VAL A 160 3.33 18.17 9.60
N ASN A 161 3.39 17.74 10.86
CA ASN A 161 3.15 16.35 11.21
C ASN A 161 1.75 15.93 10.75
N THR A 162 1.64 14.72 10.22
CA THR A 162 0.41 14.02 9.87
C THR A 162 0.48 12.62 10.46
N THR A 163 -0.64 11.97 10.77
CA THR A 163 -0.58 10.53 11.11
C THR A 163 -0.96 9.67 9.92
N PHE A 164 -0.37 8.48 9.87
CA PHE A 164 -0.75 7.41 8.97
C PHE A 164 -0.76 6.10 9.76
N GLY A 165 -1.96 5.55 10.00
CA GLY A 165 -2.15 4.44 10.92
C GLY A 165 -1.73 4.83 12.35
N GLU A 166 -0.82 4.06 12.94
CA GLU A 166 -0.31 4.29 14.30
C GLU A 166 0.94 5.19 14.34
N LYS A 167 1.46 5.65 13.19
CA LYS A 167 2.69 6.45 13.10
C LYS A 167 2.42 7.91 12.77
N LEU A 168 3.19 8.81 13.38
CA LEU A 168 3.35 10.19 12.94
C LEU A 168 4.36 10.25 11.79
N LEU A 169 3.91 10.72 10.64
CA LEU A 169 4.73 10.96 9.45
C LEU A 169 4.80 12.47 9.18
N THR A 170 5.88 12.90 8.53
CA THR A 170 5.99 14.26 7.99
C THR A 170 5.77 14.28 6.47
N THR A 171 5.60 13.11 5.86
CA THR A 171 5.49 12.89 4.42
C THR A 171 4.33 11.94 4.12
N THR A 172 3.15 12.52 3.96
CA THR A 172 2.01 11.88 3.29
C THR A 172 1.64 12.76 2.10
N LEU A 173 0.73 12.28 1.25
CA LEU A 173 0.08 13.15 0.27
C LEU A 173 -0.38 14.46 0.93
N ASN A 174 0.14 15.58 0.45
CA ASN A 174 -0.21 16.91 0.92
C ASN A 174 -1.10 17.64 -0.12
N PRO A 175 -2.40 17.82 0.14
CA PRO A 175 -3.33 18.41 -0.82
C PRO A 175 -3.03 19.88 -1.10
N VAL A 176 -2.35 20.60 -0.19
CA VAL A 176 -2.00 22.01 -0.38
C VAL A 176 -1.02 22.18 -1.54
N VAL A 177 0.08 21.43 -1.54
CA VAL A 177 1.07 21.51 -2.63
C VAL A 177 0.54 20.88 -3.92
N LEU A 178 -0.29 19.83 -3.81
CA LEU A 178 -0.95 19.24 -4.97
C LEU A 178 -1.90 20.26 -5.63
N ALA A 179 -2.69 20.98 -4.85
CA ALA A 179 -3.55 22.05 -5.33
C ALA A 179 -2.76 23.21 -5.93
N LYS A 180 -1.64 23.63 -5.33
CA LYS A 180 -0.78 24.66 -5.92
C LYS A 180 -0.25 24.26 -7.29
N TRP A 181 0.17 23.01 -7.43
CA TRP A 181 0.63 22.44 -8.69
C TRP A 181 -0.48 22.39 -9.75
N MET A 182 -1.66 21.89 -9.39
CA MET A 182 -2.76 21.68 -10.34
C MET A 182 -3.57 22.94 -10.67
N LEU A 183 -3.80 23.81 -9.69
CA LEU A 183 -4.67 24.99 -9.81
C LEU A 183 -3.92 26.28 -10.18
N GLY A 184 -2.60 26.20 -10.36
CA GLY A 184 -1.82 27.29 -10.93
C GLY A 184 -1.54 28.47 -9.99
N SER A 185 -1.64 28.30 -8.66
CA SER A 185 -1.06 29.24 -7.68
C SER A 185 0.46 29.01 -7.49
N ASP A 186 1.13 28.67 -8.59
CA ASP A 186 2.56 28.39 -8.64
C ASP A 186 3.32 29.73 -8.48
N ASP A 187 3.70 30.02 -7.23
CA ASP A 187 4.78 30.96 -6.89
C ASP A 187 6.15 30.25 -6.91
N GLY A 188 6.21 29.00 -7.40
CA GLY A 188 7.44 28.23 -7.53
C GLY A 188 8.50 28.99 -8.34
N GLU A 189 9.77 28.73 -8.03
CA GLU A 189 10.98 29.40 -8.55
C GLU A 189 11.08 29.49 -10.09
N PHE A 190 10.21 28.78 -10.82
CA PHE A 190 10.00 28.89 -12.26
C PHE A 190 8.56 29.30 -12.51
N GLY A 191 8.32 30.61 -12.58
CA GLY A 191 7.05 31.17 -13.01
C GLY A 191 6.76 30.82 -14.47
N ASP A 192 6.24 29.61 -14.71
CA ASP A 192 5.60 29.29 -15.97
C ASP A 192 4.40 30.23 -16.14
N ASN A 193 4.23 30.78 -17.34
CA ASN A 193 3.18 31.73 -17.69
C ASN A 193 1.82 31.29 -17.10
N ARG A 194 1.38 31.97 -16.03
CA ARG A 194 0.08 31.77 -15.34
C ARG A 194 -1.14 31.88 -16.24
N ALA A 195 -0.95 32.31 -17.48
CA ALA A 195 -1.99 32.44 -18.49
C ALA A 195 -2.41 31.10 -19.12
N VAL A 196 -1.61 30.04 -18.98
CA VAL A 196 -1.86 28.74 -19.63
C VAL A 196 -2.55 27.77 -18.65
N PRO A 197 -3.73 27.21 -18.99
CA PRO A 197 -4.43 26.18 -18.22
C PRO A 197 -3.53 24.97 -17.88
N PHE A 198 -3.82 24.28 -16.78
CA PHE A 198 -3.04 23.12 -16.32
C PHE A 198 -2.95 22.01 -17.38
N GLU A 199 -4.06 21.79 -18.06
CA GLU A 199 -4.22 20.84 -19.17
C GLU A 199 -3.24 21.12 -20.30
N GLU A 200 -3.06 22.40 -20.64
CA GLU A 200 -2.13 22.84 -21.68
C GLU A 200 -0.67 22.81 -21.18
N ARG A 201 -0.43 23.12 -19.90
CA ARG A 201 0.91 23.11 -19.30
C ARG A 201 1.52 21.71 -19.26
N TYR A 202 0.70 20.70 -18.96
CA TYR A 202 1.15 19.31 -18.81
C TYR A 202 0.71 18.38 -19.94
N ALA A 203 0.03 18.92 -20.96
CA ALA A 203 -0.58 18.14 -22.05
C ALA A 203 -1.49 17.01 -21.53
N LEU A 204 -2.32 17.34 -20.52
CA LEU A 204 -3.28 16.44 -19.88
C LEU A 204 -4.70 16.87 -20.24
N ALA A 205 -5.52 15.95 -20.74
CA ALA A 205 -6.94 16.17 -20.94
C ALA A 205 -7.71 16.04 -19.60
N ALA A 206 -8.93 16.57 -19.56
CA ALA A 206 -9.79 16.55 -18.37
C ALA A 206 -10.13 15.12 -17.88
N ASP A 207 -10.10 14.13 -18.76
CA ASP A 207 -10.35 12.71 -18.55
C ASP A 207 -9.06 11.87 -18.42
N ASP A 208 -7.88 12.50 -18.49
CA ASP A 208 -6.62 11.82 -18.19
C ASP A 208 -6.46 11.59 -16.69
N PHE A 209 -5.85 10.47 -16.31
CA PHE A 209 -5.65 10.13 -14.90
C PHE A 209 -4.29 10.60 -14.38
N VAL A 210 -4.31 11.17 -13.18
CA VAL A 210 -3.14 11.54 -12.39
C VAL A 210 -3.12 10.75 -11.08
N MET A 211 -2.02 10.03 -10.84
CA MET A 211 -1.81 9.29 -9.59
C MET A 211 -1.07 10.18 -8.57
N ALA A 212 -1.69 10.42 -7.43
CA ALA A 212 -1.08 11.04 -6.26
C ALA A 212 -0.68 9.97 -5.24
N VAL A 213 0.63 9.83 -4.98
CA VAL A 213 1.20 8.74 -4.17
C VAL A 213 2.10 9.26 -3.06
N ASP A 214 2.21 8.49 -1.97
CA ASP A 214 3.14 8.78 -0.88
C ASP A 214 4.59 8.55 -1.31
N SER A 215 5.53 9.34 -0.78
CA SER A 215 6.93 9.34 -1.21
C SER A 215 7.70 8.05 -0.88
N ASP A 216 7.22 7.27 0.07
CA ASP A 216 7.78 5.99 0.54
C ASP A 216 7.13 4.76 -0.13
N ALA A 217 6.36 4.97 -1.21
CA ALA A 217 5.79 3.90 -1.99
C ALA A 217 6.86 3.15 -2.81
N ILE A 218 6.70 1.82 -2.86
CA ILE A 218 7.53 0.89 -3.63
C ILE A 218 6.63 0.26 -4.68
N PHE A 219 6.90 0.49 -5.97
CA PHE A 219 6.12 -0.10 -7.05
C PHE A 219 6.51 -1.56 -7.29
N THR A 220 5.51 -2.43 -7.33
CA THR A 220 5.66 -3.89 -7.44
C THR A 220 5.13 -4.45 -8.75
N LYS A 221 4.25 -3.73 -9.44
CA LYS A 221 3.85 -4.01 -10.83
C LYS A 221 3.60 -2.73 -11.62
N LYS A 222 3.38 -2.86 -12.93
CA LYS A 222 3.05 -1.73 -13.80
C LYS A 222 1.72 -1.12 -13.35
N LEU A 223 1.67 0.21 -13.27
CA LEU A 223 0.44 0.97 -13.07
C LEU A 223 -0.43 0.83 -14.33
N ASP A 224 -1.57 0.15 -14.19
CA ASP A 224 -2.47 -0.16 -15.28
C ASP A 224 -3.91 0.09 -14.84
N MET A 225 -4.60 0.98 -15.56
CA MET A 225 -5.99 1.36 -15.30
C MET A 225 -6.94 0.18 -15.49
N TRP A 226 -6.62 -0.77 -16.37
CA TRP A 226 -7.44 -1.95 -16.57
C TRP A 226 -7.62 -2.75 -15.28
N ASN A 227 -6.52 -2.97 -14.55
CA ASN A 227 -6.55 -3.69 -13.28
C ASN A 227 -7.29 -2.91 -12.19
N LEU A 228 -7.15 -1.58 -12.17
CA LEU A 228 -7.86 -0.71 -11.23
C LEU A 228 -9.36 -0.73 -11.45
N MET A 229 -9.80 -0.60 -12.70
CA MET A 229 -11.21 -0.68 -13.07
C MET A 229 -11.80 -2.07 -12.83
N ALA A 230 -11.01 -3.13 -13.05
CA ALA A 230 -11.46 -4.50 -12.81
C ALA A 230 -11.69 -4.79 -11.31
N GLU A 231 -10.95 -4.13 -10.42
CA GLU A 231 -11.02 -4.37 -8.98
C GLU A 231 -12.03 -3.43 -8.29
N ALA A 232 -12.11 -2.15 -8.68
CA ALA A 232 -13.08 -1.19 -8.16
C ALA A 232 -14.45 -1.28 -8.87
N ASN A 233 -15.03 -2.48 -8.92
CA ASN A 233 -16.27 -2.76 -9.67
C ASN A 233 -17.57 -2.35 -8.97
N ASP A 234 -17.48 -1.87 -7.73
CA ASP A 234 -18.63 -1.40 -6.94
C ASP A 234 -19.15 -0.02 -7.40
N VAL A 235 -18.33 0.73 -8.16
CA VAL A 235 -18.69 2.04 -8.71
C VAL A 235 -18.71 1.97 -10.23
N ILE A 236 -19.77 2.48 -10.84
CA ILE A 236 -19.88 2.56 -12.31
C ILE A 236 -19.06 3.76 -12.78
N ASP A 237 -18.07 3.51 -13.64
CA ASP A 237 -17.19 4.51 -14.26
C ASP A 237 -16.56 5.52 -13.26
N PRO A 238 -15.78 5.03 -12.27
CA PRO A 238 -15.19 5.89 -11.25
C PRO A 238 -14.18 6.88 -11.86
N ARG A 239 -14.38 8.17 -11.55
CA ARG A 239 -13.45 9.27 -11.91
C ARG A 239 -12.28 9.40 -10.93
N ILE A 240 -12.38 8.75 -9.77
CA ILE A 240 -11.35 8.70 -8.73
C ILE A 240 -11.32 7.30 -8.12
N PHE A 241 -10.10 6.81 -7.88
CA PHE A 241 -9.79 5.59 -7.19
C PHE A 241 -8.96 5.92 -5.95
N GLY A 242 -9.12 5.14 -4.89
CA GLY A 242 -8.34 5.30 -3.67
C GLY A 242 -8.13 3.97 -2.97
N GLN A 243 -7.04 3.86 -2.22
CA GLN A 243 -6.71 2.63 -1.51
C GLN A 243 -7.71 2.37 -0.37
N ASP A 244 -8.25 1.14 -0.29
CA ASP A 244 -9.15 0.71 0.79
C ASP A 244 -8.57 1.03 2.17
N ALA A 245 -9.37 1.73 2.95
CA ALA A 245 -8.95 2.34 4.18
C ALA A 245 -9.17 1.44 5.40
N SER A 246 -8.11 1.21 6.17
CA SER A 246 -8.19 0.46 7.43
C SER A 246 -9.05 1.11 8.51
N TRP A 247 -9.35 2.42 8.39
CA TRP A 247 -10.19 3.14 9.33
C TRP A 247 -11.68 2.87 9.15
N TYR A 248 -12.09 2.29 8.01
CA TYR A 248 -13.49 2.03 7.75
C TYR A 248 -14.04 0.91 8.63
N TRP A 249 -15.13 1.22 9.32
CA TRP A 249 -15.95 0.24 9.99
C TRP A 249 -17.42 0.60 9.78
N PRO A 250 -18.32 -0.37 9.52
CA PRO A 250 -19.72 -0.07 9.25
C PRO A 250 -20.33 0.81 10.35
N LYS A 251 -20.94 1.94 9.93
CA LYS A 251 -21.58 2.94 10.81
C LYS A 251 -20.64 3.59 11.84
N ARG A 252 -19.33 3.54 11.64
CA ARG A 252 -18.35 4.23 12.47
C ARG A 252 -17.43 5.04 11.58
N PHE A 253 -17.50 6.35 11.73
CA PHE A 253 -16.61 7.28 11.08
C PHE A 253 -15.58 7.82 12.10
N PRO A 254 -14.32 8.08 11.71
CA PRO A 254 -13.31 8.57 12.66
C PRO A 254 -13.59 9.95 13.27
N LEU A 255 -14.48 10.75 12.66
CA LEU A 255 -14.94 12.02 13.24
C LEU A 255 -16.32 11.87 13.87
N THR A 256 -16.55 12.55 14.99
CA THR A 256 -17.90 12.71 15.54
C THR A 256 -18.76 13.59 14.62
N HIS A 257 -20.09 13.49 14.75
CA HIS A 257 -20.99 14.35 13.98
C HIS A 257 -20.73 15.84 14.25
N GLU A 258 -20.49 16.23 15.50
CA GLU A 258 -20.15 17.60 15.88
C GLU A 258 -18.84 18.07 15.24
N GLN A 259 -17.80 17.23 15.24
CA GLN A 259 -16.54 17.54 14.56
C GLN A 259 -16.77 17.75 13.06
N LEU A 260 -17.59 16.92 12.43
CA LEU A 260 -17.88 17.03 11.01
C LEU A 260 -18.66 18.32 10.69
N VAL A 261 -19.71 18.64 11.45
CA VAL A 261 -20.50 19.88 11.30
C VAL A 261 -19.63 21.13 11.43
N ASN A 262 -18.58 21.09 12.25
CA ASN A 262 -17.69 22.23 12.43
C ASN A 262 -16.71 22.46 11.27
N ILE A 263 -16.48 21.46 10.41
CA ILE A 263 -15.48 21.54 9.34
C ILE A 263 -16.08 21.60 7.93
N VAL A 264 -17.29 21.04 7.71
CA VAL A 264 -17.98 21.10 6.41
C VAL A 264 -19.15 22.10 6.42
N PRO A 265 -19.55 22.64 5.26
CA PRO A 265 -20.77 23.42 5.12
C PRO A 265 -22.03 22.65 5.56
N THR A 266 -23.07 23.35 6.03
CA THR A 266 -24.32 22.75 6.52
C THR A 266 -25.12 21.98 5.45
N ASN A 267 -24.90 22.28 4.17
CA ASN A 267 -25.50 21.59 3.04
C ASN A 267 -24.61 20.45 2.48
N SER A 268 -23.51 20.12 3.15
CA SER A 268 -22.57 19.09 2.69
C SER A 268 -23.21 17.70 2.72
N ARG A 269 -23.04 16.94 1.62
CA ARG A 269 -23.49 15.53 1.56
C ARG A 269 -22.78 14.67 2.60
N ALA A 270 -21.56 15.02 3.04
CA ALA A 270 -20.85 14.32 4.11
C ALA A 270 -21.67 14.24 5.41
N LEU A 271 -22.52 15.23 5.69
CA LEU A 271 -23.39 15.25 6.88
C LEU A 271 -24.59 14.28 6.78
N LEU A 272 -24.89 13.80 5.57
CA LEU A 272 -26.00 12.90 5.28
C LEU A 272 -25.56 11.44 5.17
N LEU A 273 -24.27 11.14 5.34
CA LEU A 273 -23.72 9.80 5.21
C LEU A 273 -23.84 9.02 6.53
N ASP A 274 -24.73 8.03 6.52
CA ASP A 274 -24.81 7.02 7.60
C ASP A 274 -23.73 5.93 7.46
N ASP A 275 -23.26 5.70 6.23
CA ASP A 275 -22.21 4.75 5.89
C ASP A 275 -21.20 5.40 4.94
N TRP A 276 -19.92 5.27 5.28
CA TRP A 276 -18.79 5.89 4.59
C TRP A 276 -18.10 4.95 3.59
N ARG A 277 -18.67 3.76 3.32
CA ARG A 277 -18.05 2.75 2.46
C ARG A 277 -17.58 3.29 1.10
N GLU A 278 -18.39 4.12 0.44
CA GLU A 278 -18.09 4.71 -0.88
C GLU A 278 -16.94 5.74 -0.86
N TYR A 279 -16.53 6.17 0.33
CA TYR A 279 -15.46 7.14 0.56
C TYR A 279 -14.38 6.57 1.50
N ALA A 280 -14.40 5.26 1.73
CA ALA A 280 -13.49 4.53 2.62
C ALA A 280 -12.11 4.36 1.99
N ALA A 281 -11.44 5.48 1.70
CA ALA A 281 -10.17 5.49 0.99
C ALA A 281 -9.08 6.29 1.72
N ILE A 282 -7.84 5.93 1.43
CA ILE A 282 -6.61 6.65 1.78
C ILE A 282 -5.71 6.74 0.54
N ALA A 283 -4.63 7.53 0.63
CA ALA A 283 -3.61 7.56 -0.41
C ALA A 283 -2.97 6.17 -0.61
N PRO A 284 -2.55 5.82 -1.83
CA PRO A 284 -2.56 6.65 -3.03
C PRO A 284 -3.96 6.84 -3.64
N PHE A 285 -4.13 7.94 -4.37
CA PHE A 285 -5.32 8.23 -5.16
C PHE A 285 -4.97 8.29 -6.64
N VAL A 286 -5.85 7.79 -7.51
CA VAL A 286 -5.73 7.91 -8.96
C VAL A 286 -7.02 8.58 -9.43
N ALA A 287 -6.95 9.80 -9.95
CA ALA A 287 -8.16 10.52 -10.36
C ALA A 287 -7.99 11.20 -11.71
N GLU A 288 -9.09 11.35 -12.42
CA GLU A 288 -9.18 12.21 -13.59
C GLU A 288 -8.75 13.64 -13.21
N VAL A 289 -8.10 14.35 -14.12
CA VAL A 289 -7.72 15.76 -13.92
C VAL A 289 -8.94 16.58 -13.48
N SER A 290 -10.08 16.43 -14.16
CA SER A 290 -11.31 17.12 -13.81
C SER A 290 -11.81 16.82 -12.40
N ALA A 291 -11.66 15.58 -11.93
CA ALA A 291 -12.06 15.20 -10.57
C ALA A 291 -11.11 15.79 -9.52
N TRP A 292 -9.81 15.84 -9.81
CA TRP A 292 -8.86 16.56 -8.97
C TRP A 292 -9.18 18.05 -8.86
N LEU A 293 -9.45 18.72 -9.99
CA LEU A 293 -9.79 20.15 -10.03
C LEU A 293 -11.06 20.46 -9.21
N GLU A 294 -12.03 19.53 -9.21
CA GLU A 294 -13.28 19.62 -8.44
C GLU A 294 -13.04 19.50 -6.92
N ILE A 295 -12.29 18.48 -6.48
CA ILE A 295 -12.17 18.16 -5.03
C ILE A 295 -11.04 18.89 -4.30
N LEU A 296 -9.98 19.31 -5.00
CA LEU A 296 -8.78 19.88 -4.36
C LEU A 296 -9.05 21.16 -3.56
N PRO A 297 -9.85 22.14 -4.02
CA PRO A 297 -10.15 23.34 -3.24
C PRO A 297 -10.75 22.99 -1.86
N THR A 298 -11.71 22.08 -1.84
CA THR A 298 -12.35 21.60 -0.61
C THR A 298 -11.39 20.78 0.25
N ALA A 299 -10.55 19.93 -0.36
CA ALA A 299 -9.54 19.17 0.39
C ALA A 299 -8.51 20.08 1.08
N VAL A 300 -8.11 21.19 0.45
CA VAL A 300 -7.20 22.19 1.04
C VAL A 300 -7.83 22.91 2.21
N ASP A 301 -9.08 23.36 2.08
CA ASP A 301 -9.82 24.00 3.17
C ASP A 301 -9.97 23.05 4.37
N LEU A 302 -10.33 21.80 4.12
CA LEU A 302 -10.44 20.76 5.15
C LEU A 302 -9.10 20.46 5.83
N TRP A 303 -8.00 20.44 5.08
CA TRP A 303 -6.67 20.16 5.63
C TRP A 303 -6.26 21.13 6.74
N GLY A 304 -6.65 22.40 6.62
CA GLY A 304 -6.41 23.44 7.64
C GLY A 304 -7.29 23.31 8.88
N LYS A 305 -8.47 22.68 8.73
CA LYS A 305 -9.46 22.51 9.82
C LYS A 305 -9.32 21.19 10.57
N LEU A 306 -8.77 20.16 9.93
CA LEU A 306 -8.57 18.85 10.52
C LEU A 306 -7.37 18.84 11.47
N ALA A 307 -7.52 18.11 12.59
CA ALA A 307 -6.38 17.80 13.44
C ALA A 307 -5.33 17.01 12.65
N HIS A 308 -4.06 17.13 13.06
CA HIS A 308 -2.94 16.49 12.37
C HIS A 308 -3.15 14.96 12.20
N GLU A 309 -3.82 14.32 13.15
CA GLU A 309 -4.12 12.89 13.12
C GLU A 309 -5.24 12.49 12.16
N GLN A 310 -6.01 13.45 11.65
CA GLN A 310 -7.23 13.23 10.87
C GLN A 310 -7.10 13.72 9.43
N ARG A 311 -5.94 14.30 9.07
CA ARG A 311 -5.68 14.90 7.77
C ARG A 311 -5.77 13.93 6.59
N TYR A 312 -5.59 12.63 6.82
CA TYR A 312 -5.83 11.59 5.81
C TYR A 312 -7.29 11.55 5.33
N LEU A 313 -8.24 12.15 6.08
CA LEU A 313 -9.65 12.25 5.72
C LEU A 313 -9.97 13.42 4.78
N ALA A 314 -9.03 14.33 4.52
CA ALA A 314 -9.28 15.54 3.74
C ALA A 314 -9.85 15.23 2.34
N VAL A 315 -9.23 14.29 1.61
CA VAL A 315 -9.69 13.87 0.28
C VAL A 315 -11.01 13.10 0.34
N PRO A 316 -11.20 12.07 1.20
CA PRO A 316 -12.50 11.41 1.38
C PRO A 316 -13.66 12.35 1.70
N ILE A 317 -13.48 13.29 2.63
CA ILE A 317 -14.53 14.24 3.02
C ILE A 317 -14.80 15.23 1.87
N ALA A 318 -13.76 15.69 1.16
CA ALA A 318 -13.93 16.55 -0.02
C ALA A 318 -14.71 15.84 -1.13
N ALA A 319 -14.34 14.60 -1.46
CA ALA A 319 -15.05 13.79 -2.45
C ALA A 319 -16.52 13.58 -2.05
N ALA A 320 -16.80 13.33 -0.77
CA ALA A 320 -18.16 13.24 -0.26
C ALA A 320 -18.93 14.56 -0.38
N HIS A 321 -18.29 15.70 -0.10
CA HIS A 321 -18.87 17.03 -0.25
C HIS A 321 -19.26 17.31 -1.71
N GLU A 322 -18.33 17.09 -2.64
CA GLU A 322 -18.52 17.31 -4.08
C GLU A 322 -19.34 16.21 -4.77
N LYS A 323 -19.74 15.17 -4.02
CA LYS A 323 -20.53 14.03 -4.52
C LYS A 323 -19.78 13.20 -5.58
N THR A 324 -18.46 13.20 -5.53
CA THR A 324 -17.57 12.41 -6.38
C THR A 324 -17.32 11.04 -5.73
N LEU A 325 -17.93 9.98 -6.25
CA LEU A 325 -17.76 8.63 -5.71
C LEU A 325 -16.33 8.11 -5.91
N ILE A 326 -15.79 7.40 -4.92
CA ILE A 326 -14.46 6.79 -4.99
C ILE A 326 -14.57 5.30 -5.32
N GLY A 327 -13.90 4.88 -6.39
CA GLY A 327 -13.58 3.49 -6.65
C GLY A 327 -12.58 2.98 -5.61
N VAL A 328 -13.09 2.47 -4.49
CA VAL A 328 -12.26 1.95 -3.41
C VAL A 328 -11.59 0.66 -3.86
N SER A 329 -10.26 0.65 -3.82
CA SER A 329 -9.45 -0.44 -4.34
C SER A 329 -8.50 -1.02 -3.31
N GLY A 330 -8.49 -2.34 -3.19
CA GLY A 330 -7.58 -3.04 -2.30
C GLY A 330 -6.16 -3.22 -2.81
N VAL A 331 -5.93 -2.97 -4.10
CA VAL A 331 -4.70 -3.35 -4.82
C VAL A 331 -3.79 -2.17 -5.13
N LEU A 332 -4.21 -0.94 -4.81
CA LEU A 332 -3.45 0.28 -5.09
C LEU A 332 -2.15 0.34 -4.26
N SER A 333 -2.25 0.09 -2.96
CA SER A 333 -1.13 0.04 -2.05
C SER A 333 -1.39 -0.83 -0.83
N VAL A 334 -0.41 -1.64 -0.43
CA VAL A 334 -0.48 -2.41 0.82
C VAL A 334 0.53 -1.91 1.84
N HIS A 335 0.09 -1.70 3.08
CA HIS A 335 0.84 -0.89 4.05
C HIS A 335 1.27 -1.63 5.35
N HIS A 336 0.46 -2.54 5.89
CA HIS A 336 0.78 -3.23 7.16
C HIS A 336 0.26 -4.68 7.14
N TYR A 337 0.30 -5.43 8.25
CA TYR A 337 -0.22 -6.81 8.32
C TYR A 337 -1.21 -7.09 9.46
N PRO A 338 -2.06 -6.16 9.96
CA PRO A 338 -2.73 -6.40 11.22
C PRO A 338 -3.95 -7.34 11.10
N SER A 339 -4.37 -7.77 9.90
CA SER A 339 -5.54 -8.67 9.79
C SER A 339 -5.71 -9.37 8.44
N ARG A 340 -6.67 -10.31 8.38
CA ARG A 340 -7.28 -10.84 7.14
C ARG A 340 -7.92 -9.76 6.26
N TYR A 341 -8.09 -8.52 6.76
CA TYR A 341 -8.75 -7.42 6.06
C TYR A 341 -7.79 -6.53 5.27
N GLN A 342 -6.47 -6.66 5.45
CA GLN A 342 -5.53 -6.05 4.52
C GLN A 342 -5.24 -7.03 3.39
N ASN A 343 -5.37 -6.54 2.15
CA ASN A 343 -5.46 -7.27 0.88
C ASN A 343 -4.16 -8.01 0.48
N TRP A 344 -3.66 -8.84 1.39
CA TRP A 344 -2.49 -9.72 1.24
C TRP A 344 -2.87 -11.15 0.84
N ASP A 345 -4.12 -11.40 0.50
CA ASP A 345 -4.61 -12.70 0.03
C ASP A 345 -3.89 -13.16 -1.24
N PHE A 346 -3.39 -12.24 -2.07
CA PHE A 346 -2.55 -12.58 -3.23
C PHE A 346 -1.32 -13.43 -2.87
N VAL A 347 -0.78 -13.29 -1.65
CA VAL A 347 0.38 -14.08 -1.19
C VAL A 347 0.02 -15.56 -1.06
N ASP A 348 -1.25 -15.86 -0.79
CA ASP A 348 -1.72 -17.24 -0.64
C ASP A 348 -1.62 -17.99 -1.99
N ASP A 349 -1.79 -17.27 -3.10
CA ASP A 349 -1.72 -17.80 -4.47
C ASP A 349 -0.29 -17.82 -5.06
N ILE A 350 0.66 -17.12 -4.45
CA ILE A 350 2.04 -17.06 -4.94
C ILE A 350 2.75 -18.40 -4.77
N LYS A 351 3.36 -18.91 -5.83
CA LYS A 351 4.12 -20.17 -5.82
C LYS A 351 5.63 -19.99 -5.90
N HIS A 352 6.11 -18.84 -6.34
CA HIS A 352 7.54 -18.53 -6.42
C HIS A 352 8.09 -18.10 -5.06
N ASN A 353 9.41 -18.12 -4.92
CA ASN A 353 10.10 -17.63 -3.74
C ASN A 353 10.48 -16.15 -3.93
N PRO A 354 9.81 -15.20 -3.26
CA PRO A 354 10.02 -13.76 -3.49
C PRO A 354 11.41 -13.27 -3.03
N CYS A 355 12.15 -14.08 -2.27
CA CYS A 355 13.48 -13.73 -1.78
C CYS A 355 14.60 -14.12 -2.75
N VAL A 356 14.28 -14.90 -3.79
CA VAL A 356 15.25 -15.40 -4.78
C VAL A 356 14.84 -14.98 -6.20
N GLU A 357 13.54 -14.99 -6.49
CA GLU A 357 12.99 -14.77 -7.81
C GLU A 357 12.02 -13.60 -7.78
N ARG A 358 12.04 -12.79 -8.85
CA ARG A 358 11.04 -11.75 -9.05
C ARG A 358 9.74 -12.38 -9.55
N ALA A 359 8.62 -11.73 -9.23
CA ALA A 359 7.34 -12.12 -9.81
C ALA A 359 7.38 -11.87 -11.33
N GLU A 360 6.99 -12.88 -12.12
CA GLU A 360 6.92 -12.79 -13.58
C GLU A 360 5.63 -13.41 -14.11
N GLY A 361 5.24 -12.99 -15.33
CA GLY A 361 4.13 -13.56 -16.08
C GLY A 361 2.83 -13.63 -15.28
N LYS A 362 2.30 -14.85 -15.11
CA LYS A 362 1.01 -15.10 -14.44
C LYS A 362 0.95 -14.63 -12.99
N ASN A 363 2.08 -14.53 -12.29
CA ASN A 363 2.11 -14.07 -10.89
C ASN A 363 1.84 -12.56 -10.79
N LEU A 364 2.37 -11.76 -11.72
CA LEU A 364 2.10 -10.31 -11.80
C LEU A 364 0.73 -10.00 -12.41
N ALA A 365 0.19 -10.91 -13.22
CA ALA A 365 -1.12 -10.78 -13.85
C ALA A 365 -2.30 -11.02 -12.88
N LEU A 366 -2.05 -11.42 -11.63
CA LEU A 366 -3.10 -11.50 -10.62
C LEU A 366 -3.63 -10.08 -10.37
N SER A 367 -4.95 -9.90 -10.53
CA SER A 367 -5.59 -8.61 -10.24
C SER A 367 -5.33 -8.17 -8.79
N SER A 368 -5.32 -9.13 -7.86
CA SER A 368 -5.02 -8.95 -6.43
C SER A 368 -3.55 -8.64 -6.10
N TYR A 369 -2.61 -8.85 -7.03
CA TYR A 369 -1.21 -8.48 -6.77
C TYR A 369 -1.12 -6.95 -6.67
N PRO A 370 -0.50 -6.38 -5.63
CA PRO A 370 -0.57 -4.94 -5.41
C PRO A 370 0.26 -4.16 -6.42
N ILE A 371 -0.21 -2.95 -6.77
CA ILE A 371 0.50 -1.97 -7.61
C ILE A 371 1.71 -1.44 -6.86
N SER A 372 1.52 -1.10 -5.58
CA SER A 372 2.58 -0.62 -4.72
C SER A 372 2.47 -1.19 -3.30
N ILE A 373 3.54 -1.05 -2.53
CA ILE A 373 3.56 -1.31 -1.09
C ILE A 373 4.17 -0.12 -0.36
N ARG A 374 3.77 0.13 0.88
CA ARG A 374 4.46 1.07 1.78
C ARG A 374 5.06 0.30 2.95
N ALA A 375 6.38 0.28 3.01
CA ALA A 375 7.13 -0.53 3.98
C ALA A 375 7.42 0.20 5.29
N LEU A 376 6.42 0.92 5.84
CA LEU A 376 6.57 1.71 7.06
C LEU A 376 6.89 0.85 8.29
N ASN A 377 6.27 -0.32 8.39
CA ASN A 377 6.46 -1.25 9.50
C ASN A 377 6.07 -2.69 9.10
N PHE A 378 7.05 -3.47 8.66
CA PHE A 378 6.92 -4.89 8.41
C PHE A 378 7.65 -5.68 9.49
N THR A 379 6.90 -6.11 10.49
CA THR A 379 7.40 -6.89 11.63
C THR A 379 6.48 -8.05 11.96
N LEU A 380 7.07 -9.17 12.36
CA LEU A 380 6.32 -10.30 12.92
C LEU A 380 7.07 -10.90 14.13
N PRO A 381 7.14 -10.17 15.27
CA PRO A 381 8.01 -10.53 16.39
C PRO A 381 7.62 -11.84 17.08
N GLN A 382 6.38 -12.30 16.92
CA GLN A 382 5.92 -13.58 17.47
C GLN A 382 6.50 -14.79 16.73
N TRP A 383 7.02 -14.62 15.51
CA TRP A 383 7.65 -15.71 14.75
C TRP A 383 9.16 -15.71 15.03
N ILE A 384 9.67 -16.73 15.72
CA ILE A 384 11.05 -16.79 16.20
C ILE A 384 12.05 -16.72 15.05
N ASP A 385 11.79 -17.42 13.94
CA ASP A 385 12.70 -17.40 12.78
C ASP A 385 12.57 -16.11 11.95
N GLY A 386 11.44 -15.40 12.09
CA GLY A 386 11.14 -14.19 11.33
C GLY A 386 11.44 -12.89 12.06
N ARG A 387 11.61 -12.91 13.39
CA ARG A 387 11.79 -11.71 14.21
C ARG A 387 13.08 -10.94 13.87
N ASP A 388 14.09 -11.63 13.36
CA ASP A 388 15.36 -11.06 12.92
C ASP A 388 15.24 -10.43 11.51
N TRP A 389 14.10 -10.64 10.84
CA TRP A 389 13.79 -10.13 9.51
C TRP A 389 12.63 -9.15 9.61
N SER A 390 12.92 -7.88 9.83
CA SER A 390 11.91 -6.82 9.77
C SER A 390 12.29 -5.78 8.71
N PHE A 391 11.38 -4.84 8.44
CA PHE A 391 11.68 -3.69 7.61
C PHE A 391 10.94 -2.45 8.12
N PHE A 392 11.67 -1.36 8.23
CA PHE A 392 11.18 -0.07 8.71
C PHE A 392 11.71 1.02 7.79
N ALA A 393 10.86 1.53 6.89
CA ALA A 393 11.28 2.59 5.97
C ALA A 393 11.81 3.84 6.70
N ASP A 394 11.34 4.11 7.93
CA ASP A 394 11.77 5.21 8.79
C ASP A 394 13.12 4.98 9.52
N GLN A 395 13.63 3.75 9.50
CA GLN A 395 14.94 3.41 10.06
C GLN A 395 16.00 3.14 8.99
N VAL A 396 15.64 3.28 7.70
CA VAL A 396 16.64 3.24 6.64
C VAL A 396 17.60 4.41 6.87
N PRO A 397 18.92 4.17 6.88
CA PRO A 397 19.88 5.23 7.13
C PRO A 397 19.81 6.33 6.06
N SER A 398 19.92 7.60 6.46
CA SER A 398 19.81 8.73 5.55
C SER A 398 20.95 8.79 4.52
N ASP A 399 22.09 8.20 4.84
CA ASP A 399 23.27 8.04 3.98
C ASP A 399 23.22 6.76 3.11
N PHE A 400 22.08 6.06 3.05
CA PHE A 400 21.94 4.78 2.36
C PHE A 400 22.27 4.81 0.85
N LEU A 401 22.34 5.98 0.22
CA LEU A 401 22.72 6.11 -1.20
C LEU A 401 24.19 6.53 -1.41
N SER A 402 24.94 6.76 -0.32
CA SER A 402 26.37 7.06 -0.38
C SER A 402 27.18 5.88 -0.93
N CYS A 403 28.33 6.17 -1.55
CA CYS A 403 29.15 5.16 -2.24
C CYS A 403 29.77 4.12 -1.28
N ASP A 404 30.07 4.51 -0.06
CA ASP A 404 30.70 3.70 1.00
C ASP A 404 29.69 2.95 1.89
N ALA A 405 28.44 3.41 1.90
CA ALA A 405 27.38 2.88 2.73
C ALA A 405 27.12 1.38 2.46
N TRP A 406 26.87 0.62 3.52
CA TRP A 406 26.40 -0.75 3.38
C TRP A 406 25.01 -0.80 2.73
N MET A 407 24.64 -1.98 2.27
CA MET A 407 23.31 -2.32 1.76
C MET A 407 22.53 -3.10 2.82
N ILE A 408 21.20 -3.19 2.65
CA ILE A 408 20.33 -3.90 3.59
C ILE A 408 20.60 -5.40 3.50
N HIS A 409 20.72 -6.05 4.66
CA HIS A 409 20.86 -7.50 4.74
C HIS A 409 19.64 -8.17 4.12
N GLN A 410 19.88 -9.00 3.11
CA GLN A 410 18.82 -9.61 2.30
C GLN A 410 18.45 -11.01 2.80
N PRO A 411 17.15 -11.29 2.99
CA PRO A 411 16.72 -12.65 3.32
C PRO A 411 17.09 -13.64 2.21
N THR A 412 17.54 -14.83 2.61
CA THR A 412 17.77 -15.92 1.67
C THR A 412 16.46 -16.66 1.36
N GLY A 413 16.46 -17.48 0.32
CA GLY A 413 15.32 -18.34 0.01
C GLY A 413 14.90 -19.28 1.14
N TYR A 414 15.76 -19.51 2.13
CA TYR A 414 15.45 -20.30 3.32
C TYR A 414 14.35 -19.66 4.18
N LEU A 415 14.25 -18.33 4.25
CA LEU A 415 13.20 -17.67 5.03
C LEU A 415 11.80 -17.99 4.49
N TRP A 416 11.65 -18.05 3.16
CA TRP A 416 10.40 -18.46 2.53
C TRP A 416 10.08 -19.94 2.75
N HIS A 417 11.12 -20.80 2.72
CA HIS A 417 10.97 -22.20 3.06
C HIS A 417 10.43 -22.36 4.49
N LEU A 418 11.02 -21.63 5.46
CA LEU A 418 10.55 -21.62 6.86
C LEU A 418 9.10 -21.14 6.95
N ALA A 419 8.77 -20.00 6.33
CA ALA A 419 7.42 -19.45 6.34
C ALA A 419 6.35 -20.41 5.78
N THR A 420 6.72 -21.23 4.79
CA THR A 420 5.79 -22.11 4.09
C THR A 420 5.64 -23.47 4.75
N HIS A 421 6.74 -24.06 5.22
CA HIS A 421 6.80 -25.48 5.58
C HIS A 421 6.94 -25.74 7.07
N THR A 422 7.32 -24.74 7.88
CA THR A 422 7.42 -24.93 9.32
C THR A 422 6.08 -24.62 9.99
N ASN A 423 5.60 -25.56 10.80
CA ASN A 423 4.49 -25.31 11.71
C ASN A 423 5.10 -24.97 13.06
N GLY A 424 5.02 -23.70 13.47
CA GLY A 424 5.61 -23.27 14.73
C GLY A 424 4.70 -23.48 15.93
N TYR A 425 5.31 -23.77 17.08
CA TYR A 425 4.68 -23.78 18.40
C TYR A 425 4.21 -22.37 18.84
N GLU A 426 4.60 -21.31 18.12
CA GLU A 426 4.36 -19.91 18.50
C GLU A 426 2.95 -19.40 18.16
N ARG A 427 2.05 -20.28 17.71
CA ARG A 427 0.67 -19.94 17.31
C ARG A 427 0.56 -18.89 16.19
N VAL A 428 1.63 -18.66 15.44
CA VAL A 428 1.64 -17.79 14.23
C VAL A 428 1.33 -18.63 12.99
N PRO A 429 0.18 -18.43 12.31
CA PRO A 429 -0.18 -19.19 11.11
C PRO A 429 0.78 -18.98 9.93
N ASN A 430 1.00 -20.01 9.11
CA ASN A 430 1.88 -19.95 7.93
C ASN A 430 1.47 -18.83 6.95
N ILE A 431 0.19 -18.52 6.85
CA ILE A 431 -0.33 -17.38 6.06
C ILE A 431 0.29 -16.04 6.49
N LEU A 432 0.38 -15.77 7.80
CA LEU A 432 1.00 -14.54 8.29
C LEU A 432 2.52 -14.55 8.07
N ARG A 433 3.17 -15.72 8.26
CA ARG A 433 4.61 -15.88 7.99
C ARG A 433 4.94 -15.60 6.53
N ARG A 434 4.16 -16.17 5.59
CA ARG A 434 4.36 -15.97 4.14
C ARG A 434 4.15 -14.52 3.74
N ARG A 435 3.10 -13.86 4.25
CA ARG A 435 2.85 -12.43 4.01
C ARG A 435 3.99 -11.57 4.53
N HIS A 436 4.47 -11.86 5.75
CA HIS A 436 5.64 -11.20 6.32
C HIS A 436 6.89 -11.35 5.45
N THR A 437 7.24 -12.59 5.10
CA THR A 437 8.39 -12.87 4.24
C THR A 437 8.28 -12.21 2.87
N MET A 438 7.10 -12.23 2.25
CA MET A 438 6.85 -11.58 0.97
C MET A 438 7.28 -10.11 1.01
N SER A 439 6.76 -9.34 1.96
CA SER A 439 6.98 -7.89 1.90
C SER A 439 8.33 -7.46 2.45
N VAL A 440 8.94 -8.21 3.37
CA VAL A 440 10.35 -7.99 3.70
C VAL A 440 11.23 -8.23 2.47
N CYS A 441 11.01 -9.33 1.74
CA CYS A 441 11.80 -9.64 0.54
C CYS A 441 11.57 -8.60 -0.57
N LEU A 442 10.32 -8.17 -0.82
CA LEU A 442 10.02 -7.11 -1.78
C LEU A 442 10.65 -5.76 -1.39
N ALA A 443 10.53 -5.34 -0.13
CA ALA A 443 11.06 -4.06 0.33
C ALA A 443 12.59 -4.03 0.30
N VAL A 444 13.26 -5.06 0.83
CA VAL A 444 14.72 -5.14 0.82
C VAL A 444 15.27 -5.21 -0.61
N GLU A 445 14.65 -5.99 -1.48
CA GLU A 445 15.04 -6.08 -2.89
C GLU A 445 14.91 -4.73 -3.61
N ALA A 446 13.83 -3.99 -3.35
CA ALA A 446 13.59 -2.68 -3.94
C ALA A 446 14.65 -1.66 -3.50
N TYR A 447 14.91 -1.55 -2.20
CA TYR A 447 15.91 -0.62 -1.66
C TYR A 447 17.32 -0.97 -2.11
N ASN A 448 17.71 -2.24 -2.05
CA ASN A 448 19.03 -2.67 -2.50
C ASN A 448 19.21 -2.44 -4.02
N SER A 449 18.21 -2.78 -4.84
CA SER A 449 18.29 -2.55 -6.28
C SER A 449 18.33 -1.06 -6.64
N ALA A 450 17.56 -0.23 -5.95
CA ALA A 450 17.59 1.22 -6.14
C ALA A 450 18.96 1.80 -5.77
N SER A 451 19.52 1.36 -4.64
CA SER A 451 20.85 1.77 -4.17
C SER A 451 21.96 1.35 -5.14
N GLU A 452 21.96 0.10 -5.60
CA GLU A 452 22.88 -0.38 -6.65
C GLU A 452 22.74 0.43 -7.94
N SER A 453 21.51 0.66 -8.40
CA SER A 453 21.25 1.47 -9.59
C SER A 453 21.81 2.87 -9.44
N TYR A 454 21.44 3.58 -8.37
CA TYR A 454 21.88 4.95 -8.11
C TYR A 454 23.41 5.05 -8.02
N ARG A 455 24.03 4.21 -7.19
CA ARG A 455 25.49 4.21 -6.98
C ARG A 455 26.28 3.84 -8.23
N SER A 456 25.77 2.95 -9.08
CA SER A 456 26.42 2.59 -10.36
C SER A 456 26.64 3.79 -11.29
N ARG A 457 25.85 4.85 -11.12
CA ARG A 457 25.99 6.10 -11.85
C ARG A 457 26.82 7.12 -11.09
N VAL A 458 26.53 7.30 -9.79
CA VAL A 458 27.05 8.42 -8.99
C VAL A 458 28.47 8.16 -8.47
N CYS A 459 28.89 6.90 -8.39
CA CYS A 459 30.16 6.47 -7.80
C CYS A 459 31.13 5.95 -8.88
N PRO A 460 31.89 6.83 -9.58
CA PRO A 460 32.73 6.45 -10.71
C PRO A 460 33.93 5.55 -10.32
N THR A 461 34.35 5.59 -9.06
CA THR A 461 35.48 4.81 -8.51
C THR A 461 35.04 3.45 -7.94
N GLY A 462 33.77 3.09 -8.10
CA GLY A 462 33.17 1.92 -7.45
C GLY A 462 32.43 2.28 -6.16
N PHE A 463 31.66 1.32 -5.65
CA PHE A 463 30.82 1.48 -4.47
C PHE A 463 30.74 0.17 -3.66
N ASN A 464 30.31 0.29 -2.41
CA ASN A 464 30.21 -0.81 -1.48
C ASN A 464 29.00 -1.71 -1.79
N HIS A 465 29.25 -3.01 -1.93
CA HIS A 465 28.24 -4.04 -2.21
C HIS A 465 27.86 -4.87 -0.97
N ASN A 466 28.45 -4.59 0.20
CA ASN A 466 28.22 -5.38 1.41
C ASN A 466 26.78 -5.22 1.93
N ARG A 467 26.02 -6.32 1.94
CA ARG A 467 24.63 -6.39 2.43
C ARG A 467 24.58 -6.75 3.91
N ARG A 468 24.95 -5.81 4.78
CA ARG A 468 25.16 -6.05 6.22
C ARG A 468 24.29 -5.22 7.15
N ILE A 469 23.49 -4.26 6.66
CA ILE A 469 22.62 -3.46 7.55
C ILE A 469 21.47 -4.36 8.05
N PRO A 470 21.40 -4.65 9.36
CA PRO A 470 20.30 -5.40 9.92
C PRO A 470 19.08 -4.49 10.11
N MET A 471 17.91 -4.96 9.72
CA MET A 471 16.62 -4.30 9.98
C MET A 471 15.85 -5.08 11.05
N GLU A 472 16.50 -5.34 12.19
CA GLU A 472 15.95 -6.18 13.27
C GLU A 472 15.03 -5.40 14.21
N PHE A 473 13.99 -6.06 14.73
CA PHE A 473 13.07 -5.46 15.70
C PHE A 473 13.79 -5.11 17.02
N HIS A 474 13.63 -3.88 17.52
CA HIS A 474 14.26 -3.32 18.73
C HIS A 474 15.77 -3.03 18.70
N LYS A 475 16.49 -3.29 17.59
CA LYS A 475 17.87 -2.80 17.44
C LYS A 475 17.86 -1.49 16.64
N LYS A 476 18.57 -0.47 17.13
CA LYS A 476 18.74 0.77 16.36
C LYS A 476 19.57 0.45 15.12
N ALA A 477 19.09 0.87 13.94
CA ALA A 477 19.88 0.83 12.72
C ALA A 477 21.11 1.74 12.89
N TRP A 478 22.28 1.23 12.53
CA TRP A 478 23.56 1.95 12.63
C TRP A 478 23.71 2.92 11.45
N SER A 479 24.42 4.04 11.63
CA SER A 479 24.86 4.88 10.50
C SER A 479 25.70 4.04 9.54
N THR A 480 25.45 4.14 8.24
CA THR A 480 25.99 3.17 7.26
C THR A 480 27.38 3.51 6.77
N ALA A 481 27.80 4.76 6.96
CA ALA A 481 29.18 5.18 6.86
C ALA A 481 30.01 4.59 8.03
N VAL A 482 30.78 3.55 7.75
CA VAL A 482 32.01 3.33 8.50
C VAL A 482 32.96 4.44 8.04
N ALA A 483 33.19 5.44 8.88
CA ALA A 483 34.22 6.44 8.62
C ALA A 483 35.58 5.72 8.52
N LEU A 484 36.09 5.53 7.30
CA LEU A 484 37.49 5.19 7.10
C LEU A 484 38.26 6.50 7.00
N ALA A 485 38.67 7.02 8.15
CA ALA A 485 39.83 7.89 8.20
C ALA A 485 41.09 7.00 8.07
N ASP A 486 42.12 7.46 7.36
CA ASP A 486 43.40 6.74 7.31
C ASP A 486 43.94 6.54 8.73
N GLY A 487 44.10 5.29 9.15
CA GLY A 487 44.70 4.91 10.44
C GLY A 487 43.76 4.35 11.51
N THR A 488 42.46 4.17 11.26
CA THR A 488 41.59 3.46 12.21
C THR A 488 41.82 1.94 12.13
N THR A 489 42.39 1.37 13.19
CA THR A 489 42.46 -0.08 13.38
C THR A 489 41.06 -0.68 13.39
N MET A 490 40.78 -1.62 12.48
CA MET A 490 39.62 -2.49 12.59
C MET A 490 39.66 -3.22 13.93
N GLU A 491 38.58 -3.17 14.70
CA GLU A 491 38.32 -4.28 15.61
C GLU A 491 38.11 -5.51 14.72
N GLU A 492 39.03 -6.46 14.80
CA GLU A 492 38.83 -7.81 14.27
C GLU A 492 37.53 -8.34 14.87
N GLU A 493 36.53 -8.51 14.00
CA GLU A 493 35.23 -9.17 14.22
C GLU A 493 34.54 -8.86 15.57
N PRO A 494 33.42 -8.10 15.59
CA PRO A 494 32.63 -8.03 16.82
C PRO A 494 32.21 -9.45 17.22
N PRO A 495 32.44 -9.88 18.47
CA PRO A 495 32.22 -11.26 18.87
C PRO A 495 30.77 -11.64 18.62
N VAL A 496 30.58 -12.68 17.81
CA VAL A 496 29.28 -13.33 17.62
C VAL A 496 28.91 -13.98 18.96
N TYR A 497 28.11 -13.29 19.76
CA TYR A 497 27.51 -13.90 20.94
C TYR A 497 26.40 -14.85 20.49
N PHE A 498 26.76 -16.10 20.22
CA PHE A 498 25.81 -17.19 20.33
C PHE A 498 25.42 -17.31 21.79
N GLY A 499 24.17 -16.95 22.11
CA GLY A 499 23.59 -17.17 23.42
C GLY A 499 23.58 -18.66 23.73
N ASP A 500 24.52 -19.09 24.56
CA ASP A 500 24.56 -20.42 25.15
C ASP A 500 23.38 -20.52 26.13
N TYR A 501 22.29 -21.17 25.71
CA TYR A 501 21.10 -21.38 26.53
C TYR A 501 21.37 -22.40 27.64
N LYS A 502 22.11 -22.00 28.69
CA LYS A 502 21.97 -22.56 30.04
C LYS A 502 22.17 -21.46 31.09
N ARG A 503 21.07 -20.83 31.49
CA ARG A 503 21.01 -20.07 32.75
C ARG A 503 21.32 -21.03 33.91
N LYS A 504 22.53 -20.96 34.47
CA LYS A 504 22.77 -21.45 35.84
C LYS A 504 21.98 -20.55 36.79
N LYS A 505 21.02 -21.12 37.52
CA LYS A 505 20.44 -20.48 38.72
C LYS A 505 21.58 -20.18 39.69
N GLY A 506 21.74 -18.93 40.07
CA GLY A 506 22.63 -18.53 41.15
C GLY A 506 22.11 -19.05 42.50
N PRO A 507 22.96 -19.40 43.47
CA PRO A 507 22.54 -20.12 44.68
C PRO A 507 21.66 -19.33 45.66
N ASN A 508 21.42 -18.04 45.46
CA ASN A 508 20.82 -17.15 46.47
C ASN A 508 19.60 -16.34 46.01
N ALA A 509 18.88 -16.78 44.97
CA ALA A 509 17.60 -16.14 44.63
C ALA A 509 16.46 -16.75 45.45
N VAL A 510 15.95 -15.98 46.41
CA VAL A 510 14.78 -16.29 47.24
C VAL A 510 13.53 -16.46 46.35
N PRO A 511 12.64 -17.44 46.62
CA PRO A 511 11.45 -17.65 45.81
C PRO A 511 10.49 -16.46 45.85
N GLU A 512 10.05 -16.03 44.67
CA GLU A 512 9.07 -14.97 44.41
C GLU A 512 7.63 -15.44 44.74
N SER A 513 7.45 -16.07 45.91
CA SER A 513 6.13 -16.42 46.48
C SER A 513 5.73 -15.52 47.65
N ASP A 514 6.58 -14.56 48.03
CA ASP A 514 6.37 -13.69 49.20
C ASP A 514 6.24 -12.19 48.88
N LEU A 515 5.80 -11.83 47.67
CA LEU A 515 5.37 -10.46 47.37
C LEU A 515 3.95 -10.48 46.79
N LYS A 516 3.01 -10.18 47.69
CA LYS A 516 1.62 -9.80 47.41
C LYS A 516 1.52 -8.50 46.63
#